data_AF-A0A8B3LL19-F1
#
_entry.id   AF-A0A8B3LL19-F1
#
_cell.length_a   1.000
_cell.length_b   1.000
_cell.length_c   1.000
_cell.angle_alpha   90.00
_cell.angle_beta   90.00
_cell.angle_gamma   90.00
#
_symmetry.space_group_name_H-M   'P 1'
#
loop_
_entity.id
_entity.type
_entity.pdbx_description
1 polymer ?
#
loop_
_entity_poly.entity_id
_entity_poly.type
_entity_poly.pdbx_seq_one_letter_code
_entity_poly.pdbx_strand_id
1 'polypeptide(L)' 'MLEFWIDPESPYHKPFFASGKNFVFFCAGGWRSALATKTAQDMGLSPVKHILGGYTAWKAAGLPVEPGEKKK' A
#
# COMPACT_ATOMS: atom_id res chain seq x y z
N MET A 1 7.91 3.56 9.92
CA MET A 1 8.49 2.46 9.14
C MET A 1 7.43 1.37 9.05
N LEU A 2 7.22 0.77 7.87
CA LEU A 2 6.07 -0.10 7.58
C LEU A 2 6.15 -1.41 8.36
N GLU A 3 7.36 -1.92 8.51
CA GLU A 3 7.72 -3.18 9.14
C GLU A 3 7.23 -3.22 10.59
N PHE A 4 7.51 -2.19 11.39
CA PHE A 4 7.03 -2.07 12.77
C PHE A 4 5.50 -1.97 12.88
N TRP A 5 4.80 -1.61 11.81
CA TRP A 5 3.34 -1.60 11.82
C TRP A 5 2.75 -2.98 11.49
N ILE A 6 3.46 -3.78 10.70
CA ILE A 6 3.05 -5.12 10.28
C ILE A 6 3.34 -6.14 11.39
N ASP A 7 4.53 -6.08 11.98
CA ASP A 7 4.99 -7.02 13.01
C ASP A 7 4.07 -7.01 14.25
N PRO A 8 3.39 -8.13 14.60
CA PRO A 8 2.52 -8.24 15.77
C PRO A 8 3.25 -8.09 17.11
N GLU A 9 4.55 -8.37 17.16
CA GLU A 9 5.35 -8.26 18.38
C GLU A 9 5.89 -6.83 18.59
N SER A 10 5.77 -5.97 17.58
CA SER A 10 6.22 -4.59 17.66
C SER A 10 5.30 -3.74 18.55
N PRO A 11 5.84 -2.85 19.40
CA PRO A 11 5.03 -1.89 20.17
C PRO A 11 4.29 -0.88 19.27
N TYR A 12 4.65 -0.78 17.99
CA TYR A 12 3.99 0.06 17.00
C TYR A 12 3.02 -0.69 16.10
N HIS A 13 2.75 -1.98 16.41
CA HIS A 13 1.85 -2.81 15.63
C HIS A 13 0.52 -2.11 15.43
N LYS A 14 0.04 -2.09 14.18
CA LYS A 14 -1.29 -1.59 13.86
C LYS A 14 -2.21 -2.78 13.66
N PRO A 15 -3.24 -2.99 14.51
CA PRO A 15 -4.18 -4.11 14.40
C PRO A 15 -4.87 -4.22 13.04
N PHE A 16 -4.92 -3.11 12.29
CA PHE A 16 -5.39 -3.09 10.91
C PHE A 16 -4.68 -4.11 10.02
N PHE A 17 -3.37 -4.33 10.19
CA PHE A 17 -2.61 -5.32 9.42
C PHE A 17 -2.93 -6.77 9.80
N ALA A 18 -3.44 -7.01 11.01
CA ALA A 18 -3.93 -8.32 11.46
C ALA A 18 -5.40 -8.61 11.08
N SER A 19 -6.06 -7.71 10.32
CA SER A 19 -7.50 -7.82 10.03
C SER A 19 -7.89 -8.93 9.04
N GLY A 20 -6.93 -9.60 8.39
CA GLY A 20 -7.18 -10.59 7.34
C GLY A 20 -7.72 -9.98 6.02
N LYS A 21 -7.71 -8.65 5.88
CA LYS A 21 -8.14 -7.96 4.67
C LYS A 21 -7.12 -8.11 3.55
N ASN A 22 -7.60 -7.90 2.32
CA ASN A 22 -6.74 -7.73 1.16
C ASN A 22 -6.12 -6.34 1.15
N PHE A 23 -4.80 -6.26 1.10
CA PHE A 23 -4.08 -4.99 1.01
C PHE A 23 -3.60 -4.75 -0.42
N VAL A 24 -3.82 -3.53 -0.92
CA VAL A 24 -3.30 -3.10 -2.23
C VAL A 24 -2.52 -1.81 -2.03
N PHE A 25 -1.22 -1.86 -2.26
CA PHE A 25 -0.35 -0.69 -2.16
C PHE A 25 -0.21 0.01 -3.51
N PHE A 26 -0.08 1.33 -3.48
CA PHE A 26 0.21 2.12 -4.66
C PHE A 26 1.07 3.33 -4.30
N CYS A 27 1.80 3.83 -5.29
CA CYS A 27 2.48 5.12 -5.23
C CYS A 27 2.29 5.85 -6.56
N ALA A 28 3.07 6.88 -6.87
CA ALA A 28 2.95 7.61 -8.13
C ALA A 28 3.18 6.71 -9.36
N GLY A 29 4.32 6.00 -9.42
CA GLY A 29 4.75 5.20 -10.58
C GLY A 29 4.91 3.69 -10.33
N GLY A 30 4.54 3.20 -9.15
CA GLY A 30 4.54 1.77 -8.81
C GLY A 30 5.80 1.22 -8.13
N TRP A 31 6.96 1.88 -8.21
CA TRP A 31 8.22 1.31 -7.69
C TRP A 31 8.26 1.20 -6.16
N ARG A 32 7.90 2.29 -5.46
CA ARG A 32 7.86 2.30 -3.98
C ARG A 32 6.86 1.30 -3.43
N SER A 33 5.69 1.18 -4.06
CA SER A 33 4.66 0.24 -3.64
C SER A 33 5.05 -1.21 -3.92
N ALA A 34 5.82 -1.46 -4.99
CA ALA A 34 6.37 -2.79 -5.27
C ALA A 34 7.32 -3.24 -4.16
N LEU A 35 8.27 -2.37 -3.75
CA LEU A 35 9.17 -2.66 -2.64
C LEU A 35 8.42 -2.87 -1.31
N ALA A 36 7.48 -1.96 -0.98
CA ALA A 36 6.67 -2.10 0.23
C ALA A 36 5.84 -3.39 0.25
N THR A 37 5.32 -3.81 -0.92
CA THR A 37 4.56 -5.06 -1.06
C THR A 37 5.46 -6.26 -0.86
N LYS A 38 6.64 -6.27 -1.48
CA LYS A 38 7.63 -7.34 -1.28
C LYS A 38 8.00 -7.48 0.19
N THR A 39 8.37 -6.38 0.85
CA THR A 39 8.68 -6.39 2.29
C THR A 39 7.52 -6.95 3.12
N ALA A 40 6.29 -6.51 2.84
CA ALA A 40 5.11 -7.01 3.55
C ALA A 40 4.88 -8.52 3.33
N GLN A 41 5.09 -9.01 2.11
CA GLN A 41 5.01 -10.45 1.79
C GLN A 41 6.09 -11.25 2.50
N ASP A 42 7.33 -10.75 2.51
CA ASP A 42 8.47 -11.38 3.19
C ASP A 42 8.24 -11.48 4.71
N MET A 43 7.48 -10.54 5.28
CA MET A 43 7.04 -10.56 6.68
C MET A 43 5.78 -11.41 6.95
N GLY A 44 5.21 -12.05 5.92
CA GLY A 44 4.04 -12.92 6.04
C GLY A 44 2.68 -12.22 5.99
N LEU A 45 2.62 -10.90 5.71
CA LEU A 45 1.34 -10.23 5.49
C LEU A 45 0.70 -10.76 4.20
N SER A 46 -0.46 -11.39 4.33
CA SER A 46 -1.21 -11.93 3.20
C SER A 46 -2.71 -11.81 3.48
N PRO A 47 -3.52 -11.40 2.48
CA PRO A 47 -3.16 -11.17 1.07
C PRO A 47 -2.71 -9.71 0.80
N VAL A 48 -1.57 -9.52 0.11
CA VAL A 48 -1.05 -8.19 -0.26
C VAL A 48 -0.59 -8.11 -1.73
N LYS A 49 -0.91 -7.01 -2.41
CA LYS A 49 -0.61 -6.74 -3.83
C LYS A 49 -0.21 -5.27 -4.03
N HIS A 50 0.31 -4.92 -5.21
CA HIS A 50 0.47 -3.52 -5.63
C HIS A 50 -0.12 -3.22 -7.00
N ILE A 51 -0.39 -1.94 -7.26
CA ILE A 51 -0.81 -1.46 -8.59
C ILE A 51 0.44 -1.25 -9.46
N LEU A 52 0.50 -1.93 -10.60
CA LEU A 52 1.55 -1.73 -11.61
C LEU A 52 1.41 -0.34 -12.25
N GLY A 53 2.52 0.39 -12.37
CA GLY A 53 2.53 1.76 -12.89
C GLY A 53 1.93 2.82 -11.95
N GLY A 54 1.42 2.41 -10.79
CA GLY A 54 0.91 3.29 -9.74
C GLY A 54 -0.25 4.19 -10.20
N TYR A 55 -0.34 5.35 -9.56
CA TYR A 55 -1.37 6.35 -9.83
C TYR A 55 -1.32 6.92 -11.25
N THR A 56 -0.13 7.03 -11.85
CA THR A 56 0.01 7.49 -13.25
C THR A 56 -0.71 6.55 -14.21
N ALA A 57 -0.49 5.23 -14.08
CA ALA A 57 -1.19 4.25 -14.90
C ALA A 57 -2.69 4.21 -14.60
N TRP A 58 -3.08 4.35 -13.34
CA TRP A 58 -4.49 4.44 -12.93
C TRP A 58 -5.23 5.59 -13.64
N LYS A 59 -4.64 6.80 -13.66
CA LYS A 59 -5.20 7.93 -14.42
C LYS A 59 -5.22 7.69 -15.91
N ALA A 60 -4.14 7.14 -16.47
CA ALA A 60 -4.05 6.89 -17.91
C ALA A 60 -5.13 5.90 -18.38
N ALA A 61 -5.53 4.98 -17.51
CA ALA A 61 -6.65 4.05 -17.73
C ALA A 61 -8.04 4.70 -17.60
N GLY A 62 -8.14 6.00 -17.31
CA GLY A 62 -9.41 6.71 -17.16
C GLY A 62 -10.21 6.31 -15.91
N LEU A 63 -9.55 5.71 -14.91
CA LEU A 63 -10.22 5.24 -13.70
C LEU A 63 -10.55 6.39 -12.74
N PRO A 64 -11.54 6.21 -11.83
CA PRO A 64 -11.97 7.24 -10.90
C PRO A 64 -10.84 7.77 -10.03
N VAL A 65 -10.77 9.08 -9.86
CA VAL A 65 -9.86 9.76 -8.93
C VAL A 65 -10.61 10.84 -8.17
N GLU A 66 -10.29 11.00 -6.89
CA GLU A 66 -10.79 12.14 -6.12
C GLU A 66 -9.99 13.39 -6.51
N PRO A 67 -10.66 14.51 -6.86
CA PRO A 67 -9.98 15.78 -7.05
C PRO A 67 -9.46 16.25 -5.70
N GLY A 68 -8.14 16.39 -5.57
CA GLY A 68 -7.52 16.85 -4.34
C GLY A 68 -8.03 18.24 -3.94
N GLU A 69 -8.14 18.49 -2.63
CA GLU A 69 -8.49 19.82 -2.13
C GLU A 69 -7.45 20.84 -2.62
N LYS A 70 -7.92 21.89 -3.31
CA LYS A 70 -7.09 23.05 -3.58
C LYS A 70 -6.84 23.74 -2.25
N LYS A 71 -5.66 23.54 -1.67
CA LYS A 71 -5.18 24.40 -0.58
C LYS A 71 -5.12 25.84 -1.12
N LYS A 72 -5.96 26.71 -0.56
CA LYS A 72 -5.91 28.16 -0.80
C LYS A 72 -4.64 28.74 -0.21
#